data_AF-A0A3D8RWQ0-F1
#
_entry.id   AF-A0A3D8RWQ0-F1
#
_cell.length_a   1.000
_cell.length_b   1.000
_cell.length_c   1.000
_cell.angle_alpha   90.00
_cell.angle_beta   90.00
_cell.angle_gamma   90.00
#
_symmetry.space_group_name_H-M   'P 1'
#
loop_
_entity.id
_entity.type
_entity.pdbx_description
1 polymer ?
#
loop_
_entity_poly.entity_id
_entity_poly.type
_entity_poly.pdbx_seq_one_letter_code
_entity_poly.pdbx_strand_id
1 'polypeptide(L)'
;MANILAEALESLKTPCGGSDIGARRKALDSLLATLTTQEIFRLRLKLNALPTERDPCLIFDLGLLLKIVEYLRPIDLISITQVSRAWKRCWSSPTISIRIIELHFYERFFPYQALPDSGLKDEMKLSLCRWLPGALRASTANLKGRYHTGLTCGVLAVVLKCNLA
;
A
#
# COMPACT_ATOMS: atom_id res chain seq x y z
N MET A 1 -1.05 -5.28 27.62
CA MET A 1 -1.67 -5.74 26.36
C MET A 1 -0.76 -5.59 25.13
N ALA A 2 -0.08 -4.46 24.91
CA ALA A 2 0.83 -4.29 23.75
C ALA A 2 1.98 -5.32 23.68
N ASN A 3 2.58 -5.69 24.82
CA ASN A 3 3.65 -6.71 24.86
C ASN A 3 3.17 -8.12 24.51
N ILE A 4 1.97 -8.50 24.94
CA ILE A 4 1.38 -9.82 24.67
C ILE A 4 1.10 -9.99 23.17
N LEU A 5 0.68 -8.91 22.51
CA LEU A 5 0.40 -8.90 21.07
C LEU A 5 1.69 -8.99 20.25
N ALA A 6 2.71 -8.24 20.65
CA ALA A 6 4.02 -8.29 20.02
C ALA A 6 4.64 -9.69 20.16
N GLU A 7 4.55 -10.30 21.35
CA GLU A 7 5.01 -11.67 21.60
C GLU A 7 4.21 -12.73 20.81
N ALA A 8 2.88 -12.59 20.74
CA ALA A 8 2.03 -13.51 19.98
C ALA A 8 2.32 -13.42 18.47
N LEU A 9 2.54 -12.22 17.93
CA LEU A 9 2.91 -12.03 16.53
C LEU A 9 4.34 -12.53 16.27
N GLU A 10 5.29 -12.30 17.18
CA GLU A 10 6.66 -12.83 17.09
C GLU A 10 6.73 -14.36 17.15
N SER A 11 5.77 -15.01 17.81
CA SER A 11 5.66 -16.47 17.85
C SER A 11 5.17 -17.09 16.53
N LEU A 12 4.57 -16.29 15.63
CA LEU A 12 4.12 -16.74 14.31
C LEU A 12 5.31 -16.77 13.34
N LYS A 13 6.07 -17.87 13.43
CA LYS A 13 7.17 -18.20 12.53
C LYS A 13 6.81 -19.39 11.65
N THR A 14 7.30 -19.37 10.43
CA THR A 14 7.27 -20.53 9.52
C THR A 14 8.19 -21.64 10.05
N PRO A 15 8.04 -22.89 9.60
CA PRO A 15 8.90 -24.01 10.02
C PRO A 15 10.41 -23.75 9.79
N CYS A 16 10.73 -22.84 8.87
CA CYS A 16 12.10 -22.42 8.54
C CYS A 16 12.59 -21.23 9.38
N GLY A 17 11.84 -20.79 10.41
CA GLY A 17 12.19 -19.69 11.31
C GLY A 17 11.91 -18.27 10.79
N GLY A 18 11.40 -18.14 9.56
CA GLY A 18 11.00 -16.85 8.98
C GLY A 18 9.65 -16.35 9.51
N SER A 19 9.35 -15.06 9.35
CA SER A 19 8.04 -14.51 9.75
C SER A 19 6.92 -15.07 8.86
N ASP A 20 5.90 -15.71 9.45
CA ASP A 20 4.72 -16.19 8.71
C ASP A 20 3.76 -15.02 8.46
N ILE A 21 3.96 -14.34 7.33
CA ILE A 21 3.23 -13.13 6.97
C ILE A 21 1.72 -13.40 6.82
N GLY A 22 1.34 -14.58 6.31
CA GLY A 22 -0.05 -14.97 6.11
C GLY A 22 -0.78 -15.18 7.45
N ALA A 23 -0.13 -15.92 8.36
CA ALA A 23 -0.66 -16.14 9.71
C ALA A 23 -0.71 -14.84 10.52
N ARG A 24 0.33 -14.00 10.43
CA ARG A 24 0.38 -12.70 11.12
C ARG A 24 -0.71 -11.76 10.65
N ARG A 25 -0.97 -11.67 9.34
CA ARG A 25 -2.08 -10.88 8.80
C ARG A 25 -3.42 -11.38 9.32
N LYS A 26 -3.66 -12.69 9.29
CA LYS A 26 -4.92 -13.29 9.76
C LYS A 26 -5.16 -13.07 11.26
N ALA A 27 -4.09 -13.14 12.06
CA ALA A 27 -4.14 -12.83 13.49
C ALA A 27 -4.45 -11.35 13.74
N LEU A 28 -3.85 -10.46 12.96
CA LEU A 28 -4.12 -9.01 13.03
C LEU A 28 -5.58 -8.68 12.63
N ASP A 29 -6.07 -9.26 11.54
CA ASP A 29 -7.44 -9.07 11.06
C ASP A 29 -8.48 -9.58 12.07
N SER A 30 -8.19 -10.72 12.69
CA SER A 30 -9.03 -11.30 13.74
C SER A 30 -9.06 -10.41 14.99
N LEU A 31 -7.93 -9.77 15.32
CA LEU A 31 -7.87 -8.81 16.43
C LEU A 31 -8.64 -7.53 16.14
N LEU A 32 -8.52 -6.99 14.93
CA LEU A 32 -9.29 -5.83 14.51
C LEU A 32 -10.80 -6.09 14.61
N ALA A 33 -11.25 -7.32 14.34
CA ALA A 33 -12.64 -7.73 14.49
C ALA A 33 -13.10 -7.81 15.96
N THR A 34 -12.17 -7.96 16.91
CA THR A 34 -12.47 -8.03 18.36
C THR A 34 -12.38 -6.68 19.09
N LEU A 35 -11.90 -5.62 18.41
CA LEU A 35 -11.79 -4.31 19.05
C LEU A 35 -13.16 -3.70 19.27
N THR A 36 -13.41 -3.25 20.50
CA THR A 36 -14.61 -2.49 20.83
C THR A 36 -14.56 -1.10 20.20
N THR A 37 -15.73 -0.48 19.99
CA THR A 37 -15.84 0.90 19.47
C THR A 37 -14.99 1.90 20.28
N GLN A 38 -14.89 1.70 21.60
CA GLN A 38 -14.12 2.57 22.49
C GLN A 38 -12.61 2.36 22.35
N GLU A 39 -12.15 1.13 22.10
CA GLU A 39 -10.74 0.84 21.81
C GLU A 39 -10.35 1.34 20.44
N ILE A 40 -11.23 1.19 19.43
CA ILE A 40 -11.06 1.81 18.11
C ILE A 40 -10.94 3.33 18.26
N PHE A 41 -11.81 3.95 19.06
CA PHE A 41 -11.76 5.39 19.32
C PHE A 41 -10.45 5.80 20.01
N ARG A 42 -9.99 5.06 21.03
CA ARG A 42 -8.70 5.31 21.71
C ARG A 42 -7.50 5.10 20.79
N LEU A 43 -7.52 4.09 19.93
CA LEU A 43 -6.49 3.84 18.93
C LEU A 43 -6.45 4.97 17.90
N ARG A 44 -7.61 5.44 17.44
CA ARG A 44 -7.71 6.64 16.59
C ARG A 44 -7.14 7.86 17.29
N LEU A 45 -7.49 8.09 18.55
CA LEU A 45 -6.97 9.21 19.33
C LEU A 45 -5.45 9.14 19.49
N LYS A 46 -4.89 7.95 19.74
CA LYS A 46 -3.44 7.75 19.82
C LYS A 46 -2.75 7.93 18.48
N LEU A 47 -3.32 7.42 17.38
CA LEU A 47 -2.78 7.59 16.03
C LEU A 47 -2.86 9.05 15.58
N ASN A 48 -3.92 9.78 15.95
CA ASN A 48 -4.09 11.20 15.67
C ASN A 48 -3.26 12.09 16.61
N ALA A 49 -2.92 11.60 17.81
CA ALA A 49 -2.04 12.28 18.76
C ALA A 49 -0.55 12.03 18.48
N LEU A 50 -0.21 11.12 17.55
CA LEU A 50 1.12 11.12 16.95
C LEU A 50 1.26 12.45 16.20
N PRO A 51 2.32 13.23 16.45
CA PRO A 51 2.48 14.52 15.81
C PRO A 51 2.37 14.35 14.29
N THR A 52 1.45 15.10 13.70
CA THR A 52 1.13 15.19 12.26
C THR A 52 2.35 15.50 11.39
N GLU A 53 3.50 15.79 12.00
CA GLU A 53 4.81 16.00 11.36
C GLU A 53 5.48 14.73 10.86
N ARG A 54 4.96 13.54 11.17
CA ARG A 54 5.52 12.29 10.64
C ARG A 54 4.57 11.68 9.63
N ASP A 55 4.51 12.29 8.45
CA ASP A 55 3.90 11.67 7.26
C ASP A 55 4.57 10.29 7.08
N PRO A 56 3.82 9.16 7.04
CA PRO A 56 4.42 7.83 6.90
C PRO A 56 5.29 7.68 5.64
N CYS A 57 5.03 8.47 4.59
CA CYS A 57 5.89 8.53 3.40
C CYS A 57 7.24 9.20 3.66
N LEU A 58 7.40 9.93 4.76
CA LEU A 58 8.66 10.50 5.26
C LEU A 58 9.32 9.61 6.32
N ILE A 59 8.57 8.70 6.96
CA ILE A 59 9.09 7.77 7.97
C ILE A 59 9.58 6.47 7.34
N PHE A 60 8.80 5.91 6.41
CA PHE A 60 9.08 4.59 5.86
C PHE A 60 10.23 4.68 4.87
N ASP A 61 11.22 3.80 5.05
CA ASP A 61 12.25 3.62 4.05
C ASP A 61 11.68 3.04 2.74
N LEU A 62 12.44 3.20 1.68
CA LEU A 62 12.05 2.74 0.35
C LEU A 62 11.78 1.23 0.31
N GLY A 63 12.52 0.42 1.09
CA GLY A 63 12.36 -1.03 1.11
C GLY A 63 10.98 -1.43 1.66
N LEU A 64 10.57 -0.81 2.77
CA LEU A 64 9.25 -1.01 3.36
C LEU A 64 8.15 -0.53 2.43
N LEU A 65 8.31 0.61 1.76
CA LEU A 65 7.35 1.10 0.78
C LEU A 65 7.18 0.12 -0.38
N LEU A 66 8.27 -0.44 -0.92
CA LEU A 66 8.22 -1.46 -1.97
C LEU A 66 7.53 -2.74 -1.50
N LYS A 67 7.67 -3.11 -0.21
CA LYS A 67 6.90 -4.20 0.38
C LYS A 67 5.43 -3.90 0.54
N ILE A 68 5.06 -2.67 0.93
CA ILE A 68 3.66 -2.27 1.02
C ILE A 68 3.01 -2.34 -0.37
N VAL A 69 3.70 -1.92 -1.43
CA VAL A 69 3.21 -1.98 -2.82
C VAL A 69 2.72 -3.39 -3.21
N GLU A 70 3.37 -4.46 -2.74
CA GLU A 70 2.99 -5.86 -3.02
C GLU A 70 1.57 -6.22 -2.53
N TYR A 71 1.01 -5.45 -1.60
CA TYR A 71 -0.31 -5.69 -1.01
C TYR A 71 -1.41 -4.75 -1.53
N LEU A 72 -1.08 -3.81 -2.40
CA LEU A 72 -2.01 -2.80 -2.88
C LEU A 72 -2.63 -3.23 -4.21
N ARG A 73 -3.93 -2.99 -4.39
CA ARG A 73 -4.58 -3.14 -5.70
C ARG A 73 -4.55 -1.81 -6.46
N PRO A 74 -4.83 -1.79 -7.77
CA PRO A 74 -4.89 -0.55 -8.55
C PRO A 74 -5.82 0.53 -7.96
N ILE A 75 -6.94 0.14 -7.35
CA ILE A 75 -7.85 1.07 -6.67
C ILE A 75 -7.22 1.71 -5.43
N ASP A 76 -6.48 0.92 -4.67
CA ASP A 76 -5.82 1.34 -3.44
C ASP A 76 -4.69 2.34 -3.76
N LEU A 77 -3.97 2.10 -4.86
CA LEU A 77 -2.92 2.99 -5.37
C LEU A 77 -3.45 4.37 -5.78
N ILE A 78 -4.63 4.45 -6.42
CA ILE A 78 -5.26 5.73 -6.74
C ILE A 78 -5.57 6.50 -5.44
N SER A 79 -6.22 5.82 -4.49
CA SER A 79 -6.60 6.43 -3.21
C SER A 79 -5.39 6.96 -2.45
N ILE A 80 -4.29 6.20 -2.42
CA ILE A 80 -3.02 6.58 -1.78
C ILE A 80 -2.46 7.89 -2.36
N THR A 81 -2.53 8.07 -3.70
CA THR A 81 -2.06 9.32 -4.33
C THR A 81 -2.95 10.54 -4.05
N GLN A 82 -4.12 10.36 -3.44
CA GLN A 82 -5.06 11.42 -3.09
C GLN A 82 -4.98 11.84 -1.62
N VAL A 83 -4.22 11.11 -0.78
CA VAL A 83 -4.12 11.39 0.67
C VAL A 83 -3.47 12.76 0.93
N SER A 84 -2.30 13.01 0.34
CA SER A 84 -1.58 14.27 0.47
C SER A 84 -0.65 14.50 -0.71
N ARG A 85 -0.12 15.72 -0.85
CA ARG A 85 0.91 16.01 -1.86
C ARG A 85 2.20 15.22 -1.60
N ALA A 86 2.55 14.98 -0.34
CA ALA A 86 3.74 14.20 0.03
C ALA A 86 3.57 12.72 -0.30
N TRP A 87 2.40 12.14 -0.01
CA TRP A 87 2.04 10.79 -0.46
C TRP A 87 2.10 10.70 -1.98
N LYS A 88 1.45 11.62 -2.69
CA LYS A 88 1.49 11.64 -4.14
C LYS A 88 2.92 11.64 -4.69
N ARG A 89 3.81 12.47 -4.13
CA ARG A 89 5.23 12.52 -4.53
C ARG A 89 5.96 11.22 -4.25
N CYS A 90 5.81 10.66 -3.04
CA CYS A 90 6.43 9.40 -2.63
C CYS A 90 6.01 8.24 -3.55
N TRP A 91 4.70 8.04 -3.69
CA TRP A 91 4.12 6.94 -4.47
C TRP A 91 4.21 7.13 -5.99
N SER A 92 4.53 8.34 -6.46
CA SER A 92 4.87 8.60 -7.87
C SER A 92 6.37 8.57 -8.15
N SER A 93 7.21 8.16 -7.18
CA SER A 93 8.65 8.05 -7.43
C SER A 93 8.93 7.03 -8.54
N PRO A 94 9.99 7.20 -9.35
CA PRO A 94 10.25 6.28 -10.46
C PRO A 94 10.43 4.83 -10.01
N THR A 95 11.07 4.60 -8.86
CA THR A 95 11.30 3.26 -8.33
C THR A 95 10.00 2.57 -7.92
N ILE A 96 9.14 3.27 -7.16
CA ILE A 96 7.84 2.73 -6.76
C ILE A 96 6.93 2.53 -7.98
N SER A 97 6.94 3.48 -8.92
CA SER A 97 6.16 3.40 -10.15
C SER A 97 6.52 2.17 -10.98
N ILE A 98 7.81 1.87 -11.13
CA ILE A 98 8.26 0.66 -11.83
C ILE A 98 7.81 -0.61 -11.09
N ARG A 99 7.89 -0.64 -9.76
CA ARG A 99 7.39 -1.79 -8.98
C ARG A 99 5.88 -1.99 -9.13
N ILE A 100 5.11 -0.90 -9.18
CA ILE A 100 3.67 -0.95 -9.44
C ILE A 100 3.39 -1.53 -10.84
N ILE A 101 4.16 -1.11 -11.86
CA ILE A 101 4.01 -1.58 -13.25
C ILE A 101 4.38 -3.06 -13.35
N GLU A 102 5.45 -3.49 -12.70
CA GLU A 102 5.84 -4.90 -12.63
C GLU A 102 4.71 -5.78 -12.09
N LEU A 103 4.05 -5.37 -11.00
CA LEU A 103 3.03 -6.18 -10.33
C LEU A 103 1.68 -6.17 -11.03
N HIS A 104 1.26 -5.06 -11.62
CA HIS A 104 -0.10 -4.89 -12.13
C HIS A 104 -0.20 -4.78 -13.66
N PHE A 105 0.91 -4.51 -14.34
CA PHE A 105 0.95 -4.22 -15.77
C PHE A 105 2.17 -4.88 -16.42
N TYR A 106 2.36 -6.19 -16.15
CA TYR A 106 3.53 -6.95 -16.57
C TYR A 106 3.83 -6.84 -18.07
N GLU A 107 2.80 -6.81 -18.92
CA GLU A 107 2.92 -6.62 -20.37
C GLU A 107 3.67 -5.33 -20.76
N ARG A 108 3.58 -4.29 -19.92
CA ARG A 108 4.32 -3.02 -20.10
C ARG A 108 5.67 -3.03 -19.39
N PHE A 109 5.84 -3.86 -18.38
CA PHE A 109 7.12 -4.03 -17.66
C PHE A 109 8.12 -4.87 -18.47
N PHE A 110 7.67 -5.94 -19.10
CA PHE A 110 8.53 -6.91 -19.79
C PHE A 110 9.49 -6.27 -20.80
N PRO A 111 9.05 -5.36 -21.70
CA PRO A 111 9.96 -4.69 -22.63
C PRO A 111 10.99 -3.81 -21.92
N TYR A 112 10.64 -3.19 -20.79
CA TYR A 112 11.55 -2.37 -20.01
C TYR A 112 12.61 -3.22 -19.28
N GLN A 113 12.23 -4.38 -18.76
CA GLN A 113 13.15 -5.30 -18.08
C GLN A 113 14.22 -5.84 -19.03
N ALA A 114 13.87 -6.10 -20.28
CA ALA A 114 14.77 -6.63 -21.30
C ALA A 114 15.82 -5.62 -21.80
N LEU A 115 15.68 -4.34 -21.48
CA LEU A 115 16.64 -3.32 -21.90
C LEU A 115 17.94 -3.37 -21.08
N PRO A 116 19.11 -3.18 -21.74
CA PRO A 116 20.37 -3.01 -21.04
C PRO A 116 20.37 -1.70 -20.26
N ASP A 117 21.13 -1.65 -19.16
CA ASP A 117 21.30 -0.44 -18.36
C ASP A 117 22.01 0.63 -19.18
N SER A 118 21.21 1.53 -19.75
CA SER A 118 21.59 2.51 -20.76
C SER A 118 20.61 3.68 -20.69
N GLY A 119 20.96 4.81 -21.32
CA GLY A 119 20.08 5.99 -21.36
C GLY A 119 18.69 5.69 -21.93
N LEU A 120 18.59 4.71 -22.85
CA LEU A 120 17.32 4.25 -23.41
C LEU A 120 16.40 3.63 -22.34
N LYS A 121 16.97 2.90 -21.36
CA LYS A 121 16.22 2.31 -20.25
C LYS A 121 15.70 3.39 -19.30
N ASP A 122 16.47 4.44 -19.07
CA ASP A 122 16.05 5.60 -18.29
C ASP A 122 14.94 6.40 -18.98
N GLU A 123 15.02 6.60 -20.29
CA GLU A 123 13.95 7.22 -21.08
C GLU A 123 12.66 6.41 -21.02
N MET A 124 12.76 5.09 -21.20
CA MET A 124 11.62 4.18 -21.08
C MET A 124 11.03 4.19 -19.67
N LYS A 125 11.86 4.22 -18.63
CA LYS A 125 11.43 4.36 -17.23
C LYS A 125 10.59 5.62 -17.03
N LEU A 126 11.04 6.76 -17.53
CA LEU A 126 10.31 8.03 -17.44
C LEU A 126 8.99 7.98 -18.21
N SER A 127 8.99 7.39 -19.41
CA SER A 127 7.78 7.18 -20.22
C SER A 127 6.74 6.34 -19.47
N LEU A 128 7.17 5.23 -18.88
CA LEU A 128 6.34 4.35 -18.05
C LEU A 128 5.76 5.07 -16.82
N CYS A 129 6.57 5.88 -16.15
CA CYS A 129 6.12 6.68 -15.00
C CYS A 129 5.04 7.71 -15.40
N ARG A 130 5.14 8.30 -16.60
CA ARG A 130 4.12 9.23 -17.13
C ARG A 130 2.83 8.51 -17.54
N TRP A 131 2.95 7.28 -18.03
CA TRP A 131 1.82 6.45 -18.47
C TRP A 131 0.99 5.90 -17.29
N LEU A 132 1.66 5.49 -16.20
CA LEU A 132 1.06 4.77 -15.08
C LEU A 132 -0.21 5.43 -14.49
N PRO A 133 -0.27 6.75 -14.21
CA PRO A 133 -1.48 7.36 -13.66
C PRO A 133 -2.72 7.18 -14.54
N GLY A 134 -2.55 7.19 -15.87
CA GLY A 134 -3.63 6.93 -16.82
C GLY A 134 -4.07 5.47 -16.79
N ALA A 135 -3.10 4.56 -16.74
CA ALA A 135 -3.35 3.11 -16.68
C ALA A 135 -4.13 2.70 -15.43
N LEU A 136 -3.75 3.23 -14.25
CA LEU A 136 -4.47 2.99 -12.99
C LEU A 136 -5.93 3.45 -13.08
N ARG A 137 -6.19 4.65 -13.63
CA ARG A 137 -7.56 5.16 -13.83
C ARG A 137 -8.37 4.29 -14.79
N ALA A 138 -7.78 3.87 -15.91
CA ALA A 138 -8.46 2.99 -16.87
C ALA A 138 -8.78 1.61 -16.27
N SER A 139 -7.81 1.01 -15.56
CA SER A 139 -7.98 -0.27 -14.87
C SER A 139 -9.13 -0.24 -13.84
N THR A 140 -9.22 0.84 -13.07
CA THR A 140 -10.29 1.01 -12.07
C THR A 140 -11.65 1.37 -12.66
N ALA A 141 -11.71 2.10 -13.78
CA ALA A 141 -12.95 2.33 -14.51
C ALA A 141 -13.54 1.01 -15.05
N ASN A 142 -12.67 0.14 -15.59
CA ASN A 142 -13.06 -1.19 -16.07
C ASN A 142 -13.54 -2.11 -14.94
N LEU A 143 -13.02 -1.93 -13.72
CA LEU A 143 -13.52 -2.61 -12.53
C LEU A 143 -14.86 -2.04 -12.07
N LYS A 144 -15.04 -0.70 -12.05
CA LYS A 144 -16.32 -0.07 -11.68
C LYS A 144 -17.47 -0.44 -12.62
N GLY A 145 -17.18 -0.67 -13.90
CA GLY A 145 -18.15 -1.23 -14.85
C GLY A 145 -18.58 -2.67 -14.56
N ARG A 146 -17.90 -3.39 -13.67
CA ARG A 146 -18.16 -4.80 -13.31
C ARG A 146 -18.73 -5.02 -11.91
N TYR A 147 -18.82 -3.98 -11.07
CA TYR A 147 -19.33 -4.10 -9.70
C TYR A 147 -20.53 -3.17 -9.46
N HIS A 148 -21.72 -3.66 -9.83
CA HIS A 148 -22.98 -3.27 -9.19
C HIS A 148 -23.29 -4.09 -7.93
N THR A 149 -22.34 -4.87 -7.41
CA THR A 149 -22.56 -5.66 -6.20
C THR A 149 -21.34 -5.63 -5.28
N GLY A 150 -21.53 -4.95 -4.14
CA GLY A 150 -20.98 -5.22 -2.81
C GLY A 150 -19.50 -5.57 -2.65
N LEU A 151 -18.75 -4.65 -2.01
CA LEU A 151 -17.91 -4.88 -0.81
C LEU A 151 -16.82 -3.80 -0.73
N THR A 152 -17.04 -2.82 0.15
CA THR A 152 -16.06 -1.80 0.54
C THR A 152 -14.98 -2.43 1.42
N CYS A 153 -13.72 -2.35 0.97
CA CYS A 153 -12.56 -2.88 1.67
C CYS A 153 -12.13 -1.92 2.79
N GLY A 154 -12.20 -2.38 4.04
CA GLY A 154 -12.17 -1.56 5.26
C GLY A 154 -10.83 -0.94 5.66
N VAL A 155 -9.69 -1.37 5.11
CA VAL A 155 -8.37 -0.91 5.59
C VAL A 155 -8.04 0.50 5.08
N LEU A 156 -8.35 0.79 3.83
CA LEU A 156 -8.17 2.13 3.24
C LEU A 156 -9.27 3.12 3.65
N ALA A 157 -10.46 2.62 4.00
CA ALA A 157 -11.54 3.44 4.56
C ALA A 157 -11.16 4.02 5.93
N VAL A 158 -10.33 3.33 6.72
CA VAL A 158 -9.83 3.83 8.00
C VAL A 158 -8.77 4.91 7.79
N VAL A 159 -7.85 4.75 6.83
CA VAL A 159 -6.80 5.75 6.55
C VAL A 159 -7.35 7.00 5.85
N LEU A 160 -8.32 6.84 4.93
CA LEU A 160 -8.95 7.97 4.23
C LEU A 160 -9.91 8.77 5.11
N LYS A 161 -10.63 8.14 6.05
CA LYS A 161 -11.49 8.87 7.00
C LYS A 161 -10.69 9.69 8.03
N CYS A 162 -9.41 9.40 8.24
CA CYS A 162 -8.56 10.13 9.17
C CYS A 162 -7.90 11.39 8.58
N ASN A 163 -7.95 11.62 7.26
CA ASN A 163 -7.31 12.79 6.61
C ASN A 163 -8.30 13.83 6.05
N LEU A 164 -9.61 13.65 6.23
CA LEU A 164 -10.66 14.53 5.70
C LEU A 164 -11.56 15.17 6.79
N ALA A 165 -11.11 15.20 8.05
CA ALA A 165 -11.81 15.87 9.14
C ALA A 165 -10.87 16.85 9.85
#